data_AF-A0AAN0NDI4-F1
#
_entry.id   AF-A0AAN0NDI4-F1
#
_cell.length_a   1.000
_cell.length_b   1.000
_cell.length_c   1.000
_cell.angle_alpha   90.00
_cell.angle_beta   90.00
_cell.angle_gamma   90.00
#
_symmetry.space_group_name_H-M   'P 1'
#
loop_
_entity.id
_entity.type
_entity.pdbx_description
1 polymer ?
#
loop_
_entity_poly.entity_id
_entity_poly.type
_entity_poly.pdbx_seq_one_letter_code
_entity_poly.pdbx_strand_id
1 'polypeptide(L)' 'MMLTDKMIAARKITSIMVTHNLQHALDYGDRLLMFHGGKIIFDAKGETKQKLTRDSLIKLFVEHENSFEETI' A
#
# COMPACT_ATOMS: atom_id res chain seq x y z
N MET A 1 12.19 -2.79 -4.62
CA MET A 1 12.50 -1.36 -4.37
C MET A 1 13.66 -1.14 -3.39
N MET A 2 14.50 -2.16 -3.12
CA MET A 2 15.48 -2.15 -2.01
C MET A 2 16.50 -1.00 -2.04
N LEU A 3 17.10 -0.69 -3.19
CA LEU A 3 18.13 0.37 -3.27
C LEU A 3 17.52 1.76 -2.98
N THR A 4 16.35 2.04 -3.57
CA THR A 4 15.63 3.29 -3.38
C THR A 4 15.23 3.49 -1.92
N ASP A 5 14.67 2.44 -1.30
CA ASP A 5 14.28 2.45 0.11
C ASP A 5 15.48 2.72 1.04
N LYS A 6 16.63 2.05 0.81
CA LYS A 6 17.86 2.30 1.54
C LYS A 6 18.33 3.76 1.44
N MET A 7 18.27 4.35 0.23
CA MET A 7 18.67 5.75 0.03
C MET A 7 17.74 6.73 0.75
N ILE A 8 16.43 6.47 0.69
CA ILE A 8 15.40 7.26 1.38
C ILE A 8 15.65 7.24 2.88
N ALA A 9 15.83 6.05 3.48
CA ALA A 9 16.08 5.89 4.90
C ALA A 9 17.40 6.54 5.35
N ALA A 10 18.49 6.30 4.61
CA ALA A 10 19.80 6.86 4.93
C ALA A 10 19.84 8.38 4.88
N ARG A 11 19.09 9.00 3.96
CA ARG A 11 19.08 10.45 3.73
C ARG A 11 17.89 11.17 4.38
N LYS A 12 16.99 10.44 5.04
CA LYS A 12 15.76 10.98 5.67
C LYS A 12 14.90 11.80 4.71
N ILE A 13 14.70 11.30 3.49
CA ILE A 13 13.96 12.00 2.44
C ILE A 13 12.47 11.66 2.56
N THR A 14 11.60 12.65 2.75
CA THR A 14 10.15 12.43 2.65
C THR A 14 9.79 11.98 1.24
N SER A 15 9.18 10.79 1.13
CA SER A 15 8.96 10.13 -0.15
C SER A 15 7.56 9.54 -0.22
N ILE A 16 6.99 9.54 -1.43
CA ILE A 16 5.72 8.88 -1.72
C ILE A 16 5.99 7.84 -2.82
N MET A 17 5.54 6.61 -2.58
CA MET A 17 5.55 5.53 -3.56
C MET A 17 4.13 5.27 -4.04
N VAL A 18 3.93 5.22 -5.35
CA VAL A 18 2.68 4.77 -5.98
C VAL A 18 2.96 3.42 -6.63
N THR A 19 2.14 2.41 -6.35
CA THR A 19 2.34 1.06 -6.86
C THR A 19 1.03 0.32 -7.03
N HIS A 20 0.97 -0.57 -8.02
CA HIS A 20 -0.10 -1.57 -8.19
C HIS A 20 0.29 -2.93 -7.57
N ASN A 21 1.50 -3.05 -7.04
CA ASN A 21 1.97 -4.28 -6.41
C ASN A 21 1.64 -4.22 -4.90
N LEU A 22 0.67 -5.04 -4.49
CA LEU A 22 0.23 -5.10 -3.09
C LEU A 22 1.36 -5.51 -2.13
N GLN A 23 2.26 -6.40 -2.56
CA GLN A 23 3.39 -6.80 -1.72
C GLN A 23 4.32 -5.61 -1.45
N HIS A 24 4.60 -4.78 -2.47
CA HIS A 24 5.37 -3.55 -2.26
C HIS A 24 4.66 -2.57 -1.31
N ALA A 25 3.34 -2.45 -1.40
CA ALA A 25 2.54 -1.60 -0.51
C ALA A 25 2.62 -2.06 0.97
N LEU A 26 2.84 -3.36 1.20
CA LEU A 26 3.05 -3.95 2.53
C LEU A 26 4.50 -3.87 2.99
N ASP A 27 5.47 -4.03 2.10
CA ASP A 27 6.89 -4.13 2.44
C ASP A 27 7.52 -2.76 2.72
N TYR A 28 7.15 -1.74 1.95
CA TYR A 28 7.81 -0.43 1.98
C TYR A 28 6.95 0.65 2.61
N GLY A 29 7.59 1.70 3.12
CA GLY A 29 6.91 2.84 3.75
C GLY A 29 6.36 2.56 5.16
N ASP A 30 6.08 3.63 5.88
CA ASP A 30 5.53 3.65 7.23
C ASP A 30 4.00 3.91 7.27
N ARG A 31 3.43 4.32 6.14
CA ARG A 31 2.01 4.59 5.93
C ARG A 31 1.56 4.06 4.57
N LEU A 32 0.37 3.49 4.55
CA LEU A 32 -0.32 3.04 3.35
C LEU A 32 -1.62 3.83 3.18
N LEU A 33 -1.81 4.39 1.99
CA LEU A 33 -3.05 5.04 1.57
C LEU A 33 -3.60 4.29 0.36
N MET A 34 -4.86 3.85 0.41
CA MET A 34 -5.57 3.37 -0.78
C MET A 34 -6.53 4.42 -1.28
N PHE A 35 -6.55 4.58 -2.60
CA PHE A 35 -7.39 5.55 -3.29
C PHE A 35 -8.39 4.82 -4.18
N HIS A 36 -9.63 5.30 -4.19
CA HIS A 36 -10.65 4.89 -5.15
C HIS A 36 -11.55 6.08 -5.47
N GLY A 37 -11.86 6.32 -6.75
CA GLY A 37 -12.74 7.41 -7.17
C GLY A 37 -12.30 8.81 -6.73
N GLY A 38 -10.97 9.05 -6.63
CA GLY A 38 -10.42 10.32 -6.15
C GLY A 38 -10.51 10.55 -4.63
N LYS A 39 -10.93 9.53 -3.86
CA LYS A 39 -11.02 9.59 -2.40
C LYS A 39 -10.07 8.59 -1.75
N ILE A 40 -9.59 8.92 -0.55
CA ILE A 40 -8.87 7.96 0.30
C ILE A 40 -9.91 7.05 0.93
N ILE A 41 -9.86 5.76 0.61
CA ILE A 41 -10.75 4.73 1.16
C ILE A 41 -10.13 3.98 2.33
N PHE A 42 -8.80 4.03 2.45
CA PHE A 42 -8.07 3.36 3.53
C PHE A 42 -6.79 4.12 3.86
N ASP A 43 -6.48 4.22 5.15
CA ASP A 43 -5.28 4.86 5.70
C ASP A 43 -4.76 4.06 6.89
N ALA A 44 -3.59 3.44 6.74
CA ALA A 44 -2.93 2.70 7.80
C ALA A 44 -1.53 3.24 8.05
N LYS A 45 -1.13 3.35 9.32
CA LYS A 45 0.17 3.88 9.75
C LYS A 45 0.80 2.95 10.78
N GLY A 46 2.13 2.91 10.82
CA GLY A 46 2.88 2.25 11.89
C GLY A 46 2.46 0.79 12.09
N GLU A 47 2.12 0.42 13.33
CA GLU A 47 1.73 -0.95 13.69
C GLU A 47 0.50 -1.45 12.93
N THR A 48 -0.47 -0.58 12.64
CA THR A 48 -1.66 -0.97 11.87
C THR A 48 -1.26 -1.44 10.49
N LYS A 49 -0.30 -0.77 9.84
CA LYS A 49 0.24 -1.18 8.53
C LYS A 49 1.03 -2.48 8.62
N GLN A 50 1.81 -2.66 9.68
CA GLN A 50 2.62 -3.88 9.89
C GLN A 50 1.77 -5.15 10.08
N LYS A 51 0.54 -5.01 10.59
CA LYS A 51 -0.42 -6.12 10.75
C LYS A 51 -1.21 -6.43 9.48
N LEU A 52 -1.07 -5.64 8.41
CA LEU A 52 -1.79 -5.88 7.17
C LEU A 52 -1.20 -7.08 6.42
N THR A 53 -2.09 -7.82 5.78
CA THR A 53 -1.75 -8.93 4.90
C THR A 53 -2.25 -8.63 3.50
N ARG A 54 -1.72 -9.37 2.51
CA ARG A 54 -2.18 -9.26 1.12
C ARG A 54 -3.68 -9.48 1.02
N ASP A 55 -4.20 -10.50 1.70
CA ASP A 55 -5.63 -10.84 1.68
C ASP A 55 -6.51 -9.72 2.24
N SER A 56 -6.07 -9.05 3.30
CA SER A 56 -6.80 -7.89 3.85
C SER A 56 -6.86 -6.74 2.85
N LEU A 57 -5.79 -6.48 2.10
CA LEU A 57 -5.79 -5.46 1.05
C LEU A 57 -6.72 -5.83 -0.10
N ILE A 58 -6.72 -7.08 -0.54
CA ILE A 58 -7.62 -7.55 -1.60
C ILE A 58 -9.08 -7.40 -1.18
N LYS A 59 -9.41 -7.77 0.06
CA LYS A 59 -10.76 -7.57 0.60
C LYS A 59 -11.16 -6.10 0.60
N LEU A 60 -10.27 -5.20 1.04
CA LEU A 60 -10.52 -3.75 1.01
C LEU A 60 -10.74 -3.23 -0.42
N PHE A 61 -9.99 -3.73 -1.41
CA PHE A 61 -10.23 -3.37 -2.80
C PHE A 61 -11.61 -3.86 -3.26
N VAL A 62 -11.93 -5.14 -3.10
CA VAL A 62 -13.23 -5.72 -3.50
C VAL A 62 -14.42 -5.04 -2.81
N GLU A 63 -14.31 -4.70 -1.52
CA GLU A 63 -15.37 -3.98 -0.80
C GLU A 63 -15.65 -2.59 -1.37
N HIS A 64 -14.62 -1.94 -1.93
CA HIS A 64 -14.71 -0.60 -2.51
C HIS A 64 -14.77 -0.60 -4.05
N GLU A 65 -14.78 -1.78 -4.67
CA GLU A 65 -14.70 -1.96 -6.12
C GLU A 65 -15.74 -3.01 -6.56
N ASN A 66 -16.75 -2.59 -7.33
CA ASN A 66 -17.81 -3.48 -7.83
C ASN A 66 -17.34 -4.48 -8.91
N SER A 67 -16.04 -4.61 -9.16
CA SER A 67 -15.49 -5.43 -10.24
C SER A 67 -13.99 -5.70 -10.06
N PHE A 68 -13.65 -6.76 -9.33
CA PHE A 68 -12.36 -7.44 -9.47
C PHE A 68 -12.62 -8.89 -9.82
N GLU A 69 -12.51 -9.24 -11.10
CA GLU A 69 -12.30 -10.62 -11.52
C GLU A 69 -10.78 -10.85 -11.56
N GLU A 70 -10.25 -11.64 -10.62
CA GLU A 70 -8.92 -12.21 -10.79
C GLU A 70 -8.98 -13.13 -12.02
N THR A 71 -8.35 -12.71 -13.12
CA THR A 71 -7.93 -13.68 -14.15
C THR A 71 -6.81 -14.50 -13.52
N ILE A 72 -7.17 -15.74 -13.15
CA ILE A 72 -6.26 -16.80 -12.68
C ILE A 72 -5.27 -17.17 -13.81
#